data_AF-A0AB39JBF8-F1
#
_entry.id   AF-A0AB39JBF8-F1
#
_cell.length_a   1.000
_cell.length_b   1.000
_cell.length_c   1.000
_cell.angle_alpha   90.00
_cell.angle_beta   90.00
_cell.angle_gamma   90.00
#
_symmetry.space_group_name_H-M   'P 1'
#
loop_
_entity.id
_entity.type
_entity.pdbx_description
1 polymer ?
#
loop_
_entity_poly.entity_id
_entity_poly.type
_entity_poly.pdbx_seq_one_letter_code
_entity_poly.pdbx_strand_id
1 'polypeptide(L)'
;MNESSSYLKKLEDFLGGTFHQDIDSPKEALDEFIHEASKECLLSTIKDCQGFLNSTLTIQKKENFIENNAEIYFPAISLNPLQWFNQIIEEMKKAVKMQ
;
A
#
# COMPACT_ATOMS: atom_id res chain seq x y z
N MET A 1 -21.73 -3.54 -9.96
CA MET A 1 -20.50 -3.96 -9.26
C MET A 1 -20.56 -3.41 -7.85
N ASN A 2 -20.34 -4.25 -6.83
CA ASN A 2 -20.31 -3.82 -5.43
C ASN A 2 -19.12 -2.86 -5.24
N GLU A 3 -19.33 -1.68 -4.67
CA GLU A 3 -18.27 -0.67 -4.44
C GLU A 3 -17.07 -1.24 -3.67
N SER A 4 -17.32 -2.23 -2.81
CA SER A 4 -16.26 -2.94 -2.08
C SER A 4 -15.30 -3.73 -2.97
N SER A 5 -15.75 -4.21 -4.14
CA SER A 5 -14.89 -4.87 -5.13
C SER A 5 -14.05 -3.87 -5.93
N SER A 6 -14.42 -2.59 -5.93
CA SER A 6 -13.77 -1.56 -6.75
C SER A 6 -12.48 -1.05 -6.12
N TYR A 7 -12.48 -0.77 -4.81
CA TYR A 7 -11.29 -0.25 -4.13
C TYR A 7 -10.24 -1.33 -3.85
N LEU A 8 -10.64 -2.59 -3.61
CA LEU A 8 -9.70 -3.69 -3.45
C LEU A 8 -8.86 -3.88 -4.71
N LYS A 9 -9.48 -3.83 -5.90
CA LYS A 9 -8.75 -3.89 -7.16
C LYS A 9 -7.73 -2.75 -7.30
N LYS A 10 -8.08 -1.53 -6.94
CA LYS A 10 -7.13 -0.40 -6.94
C LYS A 10 -5.95 -0.62 -5.99
N LEU A 11 -6.19 -1.29 -4.86
CA LEU A 11 -5.13 -1.64 -3.92
C LEU A 11 -4.24 -2.77 -4.45
N GLU A 12 -4.81 -3.74 -5.16
CA GLU A 12 -4.03 -4.76 -5.89
C GLU A 12 -3.13 -4.09 -6.93
N ASP A 13 -3.69 -3.19 -7.76
CA ASP A 13 -2.97 -2.44 -8.78
C ASP A 13 -1.86 -1.57 -8.15
N PHE A 14 -2.12 -0.91 -7.02
CA PHE A 14 -1.12 -0.13 -6.29
C PHE A 14 -0.01 -1.02 -5.70
N LEU A 15 -0.38 -2.06 -4.96
CA LEU A 15 0.60 -2.93 -4.29
C LEU A 15 1.49 -3.65 -5.31
N GLY A 16 0.89 -4.23 -6.35
CA GLY A 16 1.63 -4.97 -7.37
C GLY A 16 2.35 -4.06 -8.37
N GLY A 17 1.81 -2.87 -8.64
CA GLY A 17 2.43 -1.89 -9.53
C GLY A 17 3.60 -1.15 -8.89
N THR A 18 3.56 -0.91 -7.57
CA THR A 18 4.63 -0.21 -6.85
C THR A 18 5.65 -1.16 -6.26
N PHE A 19 5.23 -2.30 -5.69
CA PHE A 19 6.12 -3.21 -4.97
C PHE A 19 6.30 -4.54 -5.72
N HIS A 20 6.72 -4.45 -6.98
CA HIS A 20 7.02 -5.60 -7.85
C HIS A 20 8.44 -6.15 -7.63
N GLN A 21 8.74 -7.34 -8.15
CA GLN A 21 10.03 -8.04 -8.00
C GLN A 21 11.24 -7.23 -8.50
N ASP A 22 11.05 -6.30 -9.44
CA ASP A 22 12.13 -5.50 -10.03
C ASP A 22 12.50 -4.25 -9.21
N ILE A 23 11.95 -4.08 -8.00
CA ILE A 23 12.33 -2.97 -7.11
C ILE A 23 13.67 -3.23 -6.42
N ASP A 24 14.45 -2.17 -6.20
CA ASP A 24 15.68 -2.23 -5.40
C ASP A 24 15.38 -2.39 -3.90
N SER A 25 14.39 -1.64 -3.40
CA SER A 25 13.89 -1.80 -2.03
C SER A 25 12.45 -1.29 -1.87
N PRO A 26 11.68 -1.79 -0.89
CA PRO A 26 10.33 -1.27 -0.61
C PRO A 26 10.31 0.23 -0.25
N LYS A 27 11.41 0.76 0.29
CA LYS A 27 11.52 2.18 0.62
C LYS A 27 11.68 3.02 -0.64
N GLU A 28 12.59 2.63 -1.52
CA GLU A 28 12.86 3.32 -2.77
C GLU A 28 11.64 3.30 -3.70
N ALA A 29 10.99 2.14 -3.85
CA ALA A 29 9.74 2.02 -4.60
C ALA A 29 8.63 2.95 -4.11
N LEU A 30 8.50 3.11 -2.79
CA LEU A 30 7.54 4.05 -2.22
C LEU A 30 7.94 5.51 -2.49
N ASP A 31 9.22 5.84 -2.34
CA ASP A 31 9.75 7.19 -2.58
C ASP A 31 9.57 7.58 -4.07
N GLU A 32 9.77 6.66 -5.01
CA GLU A 32 9.46 6.82 -6.44
C GLU A 32 7.97 7.06 -6.68
N PHE A 33 7.10 6.20 -6.15
CA PHE A 33 5.66 6.38 -6.27
C PHE A 33 5.20 7.74 -5.74
N ILE A 34 5.74 8.18 -4.60
CA ILE A 34 5.45 9.50 -4.01
C ILE A 34 5.91 10.65 -4.92
N HIS A 35 7.06 10.49 -5.58
CA HIS A 35 7.61 11.50 -6.47
C HIS A 35 6.81 11.64 -7.77
N GLU A 36 6.37 10.52 -8.33
CA GLU A 36 5.68 10.47 -9.62
C GLU A 36 4.17 10.74 -9.50
N ALA A 37 3.56 10.33 -8.40
CA ALA A 37 2.11 10.48 -8.20
C ALA A 37 1.70 11.94 -7.96
N SER A 38 0.60 12.34 -8.58
CA SER A 38 -0.05 13.61 -8.23
C SER A 38 -0.56 13.59 -6.79
N LYS A 39 -0.72 14.77 -6.20
CA LYS A 39 -1.28 14.92 -4.85
C LYS A 39 -2.67 14.27 -4.72
N GLU A 40 -3.51 14.39 -5.74
CA GLU A 40 -4.84 13.75 -5.79
C GLU A 40 -4.73 12.22 -5.84
N CYS A 41 -3.77 11.69 -6.60
CA CYS A 41 -3.48 10.26 -6.64
C CYS A 41 -3.08 9.74 -5.25
N LEU A 42 -2.12 10.41 -4.59
CA LEU A 42 -1.67 10.06 -3.24
C LEU A 42 -2.83 10.09 -2.23
N LEU A 43 -3.65 11.14 -2.25
CA LEU A 43 -4.82 11.25 -1.37
C LEU A 43 -5.84 10.12 -1.61
N SER A 44 -6.07 9.75 -2.88
CA SER A 44 -6.95 8.62 -3.21
C SER A 44 -6.38 7.29 -2.72
N THR A 45 -5.09 7.02 -2.96
CA THR A 45 -4.43 5.79 -2.51
C THR A 45 -4.43 5.67 -0.99
N ILE A 46 -4.13 6.77 -0.26
CA ILE A 46 -4.21 6.81 1.21
C ILE A 46 -5.63 6.47 1.68
N LYS A 47 -6.67 7.03 1.03
CA LYS A 47 -8.07 6.77 1.38
C LYS A 47 -8.43 5.30 1.17
N ASP A 48 -8.02 4.71 0.06
CA ASP A 48 -8.28 3.30 -0.25
C ASP A 48 -7.55 2.40 0.77
N CYS A 49 -6.30 2.70 1.12
CA CYS A 49 -5.52 1.98 2.12
C CYS A 49 -6.16 2.03 3.52
N GLN A 50 -6.66 3.22 3.93
CA GLN A 50 -7.37 3.38 5.19
C GLN A 50 -8.72 2.65 5.20
N GLY A 51 -9.44 2.68 4.08
CA GLY A 51 -10.67 1.91 3.91
C GLY A 51 -10.44 0.42 4.10
N PHE A 52 -9.35 -0.11 3.54
CA PHE A 52 -8.92 -1.49 3.74
C PHE A 52 -8.60 -1.81 5.19
N LEU A 53 -7.80 -0.98 5.87
CA LEU A 53 -7.45 -1.18 7.28
C LEU A 53 -8.68 -1.18 8.20
N ASN A 54 -9.63 -0.28 7.93
CA ASN A 54 -10.87 -0.13 8.69
C ASN A 54 -11.98 -1.12 8.28
N SER A 55 -11.73 -1.97 7.29
CA SER A 55 -12.71 -2.97 6.85
C SER A 55 -12.96 -4.05 7.90
N THR A 56 -14.07 -4.78 7.75
CA THR A 56 -14.46 -5.90 8.61
C THR A 56 -13.62 -7.17 8.39
N LEU A 57 -12.62 -7.13 7.51
CA LEU A 57 -11.69 -8.25 7.31
C LEU A 57 -10.88 -8.53 8.59
N THR A 58 -10.64 -9.81 8.84
CA THR A 58 -9.77 -10.26 9.93
C THR A 58 -8.33 -9.81 9.68
N ILE A 59 -7.53 -9.72 10.75
CA ILE A 59 -6.10 -9.39 10.67
C ILE A 59 -5.39 -10.32 9.67
N GLN A 60 -5.59 -11.64 9.79
CA GLN A 60 -5.02 -12.62 8.87
C GLN A 60 -5.42 -12.39 7.41
N LYS A 61 -6.70 -12.07 7.13
CA LYS A 61 -7.13 -11.79 5.76
C LYS A 61 -6.47 -10.52 5.20
N LYS A 62 -6.24 -9.53 6.05
CA LYS A 62 -5.55 -8.30 5.64
C LYS A 62 -4.07 -8.56 5.38
N GLU A 63 -3.39 -9.30 6.25
CA GLU A 63 -1.98 -9.67 6.06
C GLU A 63 -1.79 -10.50 4.79
N ASN A 64 -2.61 -11.55 4.60
CA ASN A 64 -2.57 -12.37 3.39
C ASN A 64 -2.85 -11.55 2.12
N PHE A 65 -3.79 -10.59 2.17
CA PHE A 65 -4.06 -9.73 1.01
C PHE A 65 -2.83 -8.88 0.66
N ILE A 66 -2.15 -8.31 1.65
CA ILE A 66 -0.93 -7.51 1.40
C ILE A 66 0.18 -8.41 0.86
N GLU A 67 0.43 -9.56 1.48
CA GLU A 67 1.48 -10.51 1.08
C GLU A 67 1.27 -11.08 -0.33
N ASN A 68 0.01 -11.32 -0.71
CA ASN A 68 -0.31 -11.85 -2.04
C ASN A 68 -0.23 -10.80 -3.16
N ASN A 69 -0.23 -9.51 -2.83
CA ASN A 69 -0.29 -8.43 -3.83
C ASN A 69 0.94 -7.51 -3.82
N ALA A 70 1.87 -7.69 -2.88
CA ALA A 70 3.18 -7.03 -2.90
C ALA A 70 4.26 -8.10 -2.94
N GLU A 71 5.19 -8.00 -3.88
CA GLU A 71 6.29 -8.95 -4.05
C GLU A 71 7.46 -8.65 -3.09
N ILE A 72 7.12 -8.47 -1.80
CA ILE A 72 8.05 -8.12 -0.73
C ILE A 72 8.33 -9.34 0.14
N TYR A 73 9.62 -9.62 0.35
CA TYR A 73 10.02 -10.62 1.33
C TYR A 73 10.03 -10.04 2.76
N PHE A 74 8.87 -10.05 3.42
CA PHE A 74 8.65 -9.51 4.77
C PHE A 74 9.66 -9.95 5.84
N PRO A 75 10.13 -11.22 5.87
CA PRO A 75 11.16 -11.64 6.83
C PRO A 75 12.47 -10.82 6.72
N ALA A 76 12.86 -10.35 5.54
CA ALA A 76 14.07 -9.54 5.37
C ALA A 76 13.94 -8.13 5.95
N ILE A 77 12.73 -7.58 6.00
CA ILE A 77 12.49 -6.24 6.56
C ILE A 77 12.04 -6.27 8.03
N SER A 78 11.94 -7.46 8.64
CA SER A 78 11.57 -7.65 10.06
C SER A 78 10.24 -7.00 10.45
N LEU A 79 9.29 -6.95 9.52
CA LEU A 79 7.94 -6.43 9.71
C LEU A 79 6.93 -7.45 9.23
N ASN A 80 5.78 -7.54 9.89
CA ASN A 80 4.64 -8.21 9.29
C ASN A 80 3.97 -7.30 8.23
N PRO A 81 3.15 -7.87 7.33
CA PRO A 81 2.54 -7.10 6.23
C PRO A 81 1.74 -5.89 6.71
N LEU A 82 0.97 -6.02 7.80
CA LEU A 82 0.17 -4.91 8.34
C LEU A 82 1.01 -3.81 8.97
N GLN A 83 2.10 -4.15 9.66
CA GLN A 83 3.03 -3.18 10.25
C GLN A 83 3.68 -2.35 9.14
N TRP A 84 4.20 -3.02 8.11
CA TRP A 84 4.76 -2.36 6.94
C TRP A 84 3.71 -1.50 6.21
N PHE A 85 2.50 -2.02 6.00
CA PHE A 85 1.44 -1.28 5.31
C PHE A 85 1.00 -0.02 6.08
N ASN A 86 0.94 -0.07 7.42
CA ASN A 86 0.72 1.14 8.22
C ASN A 86 1.85 2.16 8.07
N GLN A 87 3.12 1.71 7.98
CA GLN A 87 4.26 2.61 7.80
C GLN A 87 4.19 3.35 6.46
N ILE A 88 3.93 2.66 5.35
CA ILE A 88 3.88 3.32 4.03
C ILE A 88 2.73 4.34 3.95
N ILE A 89 1.60 4.10 4.62
CA ILE A 89 0.49 5.06 4.71
C ILE A 89 0.93 6.33 5.43
N GLU A 90 1.67 6.20 6.53
CA GLU A 90 2.17 7.37 7.27
C GLU A 90 3.22 8.15 6.46
N GLU A 91 4.07 7.48 5.71
CA GLU A 91 5.02 8.15 4.80
C GLU A 91 4.29 8.89 3.67
N MET A 92 3.30 8.28 3.00
CA MET A 92 2.48 8.97 2.00
C MET A 92 1.75 10.19 2.59
N LYS A 93 1.21 10.09 3.81
CA LYS A 93 0.58 11.23 4.50
C LYS A 93 1.56 12.37 4.78
N LYS A 94 2.81 12.06 5.14
CA LYS A 94 3.85 13.07 5.33
C LYS A 94 4.17 13.75 4.00
N ALA A 95 4.33 12.99 2.93
CA ALA A 95 4.61 13.51 1.60
C ALA A 95 3.53 14.47 1.10
N VAL A 96 2.25 14.12 1.25
CA VAL A 96 1.12 14.99 0.86
C VAL A 96 1.11 16.35 1.58
N LYS A 97 1.66 16.43 2.79
CA LYS A 97 1.81 17.70 3.53
C LYS A 97 2.99 18.55 3.05
N MET A 98 3.94 17.92 2.37
CA MET A 98 5.16 18.56 1.86
C MET A 98 5.04 18.95 0.37
N GLN A 99 4.12 18.33 -0.37
CA GLN A 99 3.69 18.73 -1.72
C GLN A 99 2.74 19.93 -1.70
#